data_AF-G8Y957-F1
#
_entry.id   AF-G8Y957-F1
#
_cell.length_a   1.000
_cell.length_b   1.000
_cell.length_c   1.000
_cell.angle_alpha   90.00
_cell.angle_beta   90.00
_cell.angle_gamma   90.00
#
_symmetry.space_group_name_H-M   'P 1'
#
loop_
_entity.id
_entity.type
_entity.pdbx_description
1 polymer ?
#
loop_
_entity_poly.entity_id
_entity_poly.type
_entity_poly.pdbx_seq_one_letter_code
_entity_poly.pdbx_strand_id
1 'polypeptide(L)'
;MNSEQKTMSADASVEGLEKKTQELDVKDTAKEETPQGKKDGSEEENEVVENSGEAKSKKKKKNKKKKKLTSIDSSYPDGVFPEGEWQEYPLEVNSYRTTSEELRHLDRQKNNHWQDFRKGAEIHRRVRHKAKSSIRPGMTMTEIANLIEDSIRSYASADHHLKAGIGFPTGLSLNHVAAHYTPNAGDKVVLNYEDVMKVDIGVHVNGHIVDSAFTLTFDDKYDSLLNAVKDATNTGVKEAGIDVRLNDIGAAVQEVMESYELELNGKTYPVKCIRNLNGHNIGDYIIHSGKTVPIVPNGDMTKMEEGETFAIETFGSTGNGIVLSQGECSHYAMNKGAENTRVPSERAKGLLSFINENFGTLPWCRRYLDRLGQEKYLVALNQLVRAGAVEDYPPLVDVKGSYTAQFEHTILLHPHKKEVVSRGDDY
;
A
#
# COMPACT_ATOMS: atom_id res chain seq x y z
N MET A 1 -13.80 -16.74 61.16
CA MET A 1 -13.69 -17.88 60.23
C MET A 1 -13.12 -17.34 58.94
N ASN A 2 -11.89 -17.76 58.64
CA ASN A 2 -11.04 -17.29 57.55
C ASN A 2 -11.60 -17.67 56.18
N SER A 3 -11.45 -16.76 55.21
CA SER A 3 -10.97 -17.13 53.87
C SER A 3 -10.39 -15.89 53.19
N GLU A 4 -9.08 -15.72 53.35
CA GLU A 4 -8.24 -14.90 52.48
C GLU A 4 -8.25 -15.50 51.08
N GLN A 5 -8.59 -14.72 50.05
CA GLN A 5 -8.34 -15.07 48.66
C GLN A 5 -7.33 -14.09 48.07
N LYS A 6 -6.18 -14.68 47.74
CA LYS A 6 -4.99 -14.12 47.10
C LYS A 6 -5.31 -13.28 45.86
N THR A 7 -4.83 -12.04 45.86
CA THR A 7 -4.36 -11.34 44.66
C THR A 7 -3.07 -12.03 44.16
N MET A 8 -3.11 -12.64 42.97
CA MET A 8 -1.91 -13.01 42.21
C MET A 8 -1.85 -12.18 40.92
N SER A 9 -0.63 -11.80 40.58
CA SER A 9 -0.22 -10.71 39.70
C SER A 9 -0.41 -10.97 38.21
N ALA A 10 -0.72 -9.89 37.48
CA ALA A 10 -0.67 -9.81 36.01
C ALA A 10 0.76 -9.61 35.45
N ASP A 11 1.78 -9.55 36.31
CA ASP A 11 3.19 -9.40 35.89
C ASP A 11 3.86 -10.73 35.48
N ALA A 12 3.29 -11.89 35.86
CA ALA A 12 3.94 -13.19 35.60
C ALA A 12 3.82 -13.68 34.15
N SER A 13 2.93 -13.09 33.33
CA SER A 13 2.76 -13.46 31.92
C SER A 13 3.69 -12.70 30.96
N VAL A 14 4.24 -11.56 31.37
CA VAL A 14 5.14 -10.74 30.54
C VAL A 14 6.58 -11.25 30.63
N GLU A 15 7.06 -11.61 31.82
CA GLU A 15 8.40 -12.21 32.01
C GLU A 15 8.54 -13.60 31.34
N GLY A 16 7.44 -14.35 31.21
CA GLY A 16 7.42 -15.66 30.55
C GLY A 16 7.54 -15.58 29.03
N LEU A 17 7.12 -14.46 28.44
CA LEU A 17 7.24 -14.20 26.99
C LEU A 17 8.63 -13.64 26.65
N GLU A 18 9.18 -12.73 27.47
CA GLU A 18 10.52 -12.18 27.27
C GLU A 18 11.64 -13.24 27.39
N LYS A 19 11.49 -14.23 28.29
CA LYS A 19 12.43 -15.36 28.38
C LYS A 19 12.40 -16.27 27.15
N LYS A 20 11.25 -16.44 26.50
CA LYS A 20 11.15 -17.24 25.26
C LYS A 20 11.78 -16.54 24.07
N THR A 21 11.79 -15.21 24.04
CA THR A 21 12.46 -14.44 22.99
C THR A 21 13.98 -14.45 23.18
N GLN A 22 14.47 -14.37 24.42
CA GLN A 22 15.91 -14.45 24.70
C GLN A 22 16.51 -15.87 24.54
N GLU A 23 15.76 -16.94 24.83
CA GLU A 23 16.25 -18.32 24.60
C GLU A 23 16.36 -18.70 23.11
N LEU A 24 15.66 -17.98 22.22
CA LEU A 24 15.79 -18.17 20.77
C LEU A 24 16.98 -17.40 20.17
N ASP A 25 17.40 -16.30 20.79
CA ASP A 25 18.52 -15.47 20.32
C ASP A 25 19.91 -15.95 20.81
N VAL A 26 19.99 -16.72 21.90
CA VAL A 26 21.30 -17.16 22.48
C VAL A 26 21.86 -18.44 21.85
N LYS A 27 21.09 -19.18 21.03
CA LYS A 27 21.57 -20.44 20.42
C LYS A 27 22.44 -20.29 19.17
N ASP A 28 22.57 -19.10 18.58
CA ASP A 28 23.28 -18.90 17.31
C ASP A 28 24.64 -18.18 17.41
N THR A 29 25.15 -17.91 18.62
CA THR A 29 26.48 -17.32 18.81
C THR A 29 27.27 -18.00 19.92
N ALA A 30 27.78 -19.21 19.66
CA ALA A 30 28.96 -19.72 20.37
C ALA A 30 29.59 -20.87 19.58
N LYS A 31 30.74 -20.61 18.95
CA LYS A 31 31.91 -21.52 18.83
C LYS A 31 32.97 -20.89 17.91
N GLU A 32 33.84 -20.08 18.48
CA GLU A 32 35.24 -19.96 18.04
C GLU A 32 36.11 -20.09 19.28
N GLU A 33 36.56 -21.33 19.55
CA GLU A 33 37.69 -21.58 20.43
C GLU A 33 38.97 -21.53 19.58
N THR A 34 39.85 -20.60 19.91
CA THR A 34 41.25 -20.61 19.49
C THR A 34 42.00 -21.74 20.18
N PRO A 35 43.02 -22.30 19.51
CA PRO A 35 44.25 -22.58 20.24
C PRO A 35 45.49 -22.07 19.52
N GLN A 36 46.38 -21.48 20.32
CA GLN A 36 47.73 -21.06 19.97
C GLN A 36 48.69 -22.06 20.64
N GLY A 37 49.68 -22.61 19.92
CA GLY A 37 50.80 -23.31 20.57
C GLY A 37 51.67 -24.29 19.75
N LYS A 38 52.83 -23.79 19.32
CA LYS A 38 54.20 -24.38 19.32
C LYS A 38 54.63 -25.53 18.36
N LYS A 39 55.67 -25.16 17.57
CA LYS A 39 57.02 -25.77 17.35
C LYS A 39 57.18 -27.22 16.88
N ASP A 40 57.83 -27.44 15.74
CA ASP A 40 59.27 -27.77 15.55
C ASP A 40 59.54 -28.57 14.24
N GLY A 41 60.70 -28.30 13.60
CA GLY A 41 61.41 -29.13 12.60
C GLY A 41 60.80 -29.19 11.19
N SER A 42 61.52 -29.23 10.07
CA SER A 42 62.96 -29.33 9.79
C SER A 42 63.16 -28.99 8.29
N GLU A 43 64.42 -28.71 7.97
CA GLU A 43 65.03 -28.36 6.68
C GLU A 43 64.62 -29.25 5.48
N GLU A 44 64.56 -28.67 4.28
CA GLU A 44 65.48 -29.03 3.19
C GLU A 44 65.37 -28.07 1.99
N GLU A 45 66.55 -27.84 1.40
CA GLU A 45 66.90 -26.90 0.35
C GLU A 45 66.39 -27.31 -1.04
N ASN A 46 66.13 -26.35 -1.93
CA ASN A 46 66.94 -26.18 -3.15
C ASN A 46 66.51 -24.99 -4.03
N GLU A 47 67.52 -24.56 -4.78
CA GLU A 47 67.78 -23.28 -5.43
C GLU A 47 66.87 -22.83 -6.59
N VAL A 48 66.71 -21.49 -6.65
CA VAL A 48 66.93 -20.56 -7.78
C VAL A 48 66.36 -20.92 -9.17
N VAL A 49 65.46 -20.07 -9.72
CA VAL A 49 65.71 -19.16 -10.86
C VAL A 49 64.61 -18.08 -10.92
N GLU A 50 65.04 -16.83 -11.06
CA GLU A 50 64.25 -15.62 -11.30
C GLU A 50 63.32 -15.70 -12.53
N ASN A 51 62.09 -15.21 -12.43
CA ASN A 51 61.67 -14.17 -13.36
C ASN A 51 60.51 -13.30 -12.82
N SER A 52 60.69 -12.01 -13.07
CA SER A 52 59.84 -10.86 -12.81
C SER A 52 58.39 -10.95 -13.33
N GLY A 53 57.46 -10.28 -12.63
CA GLY A 53 56.15 -9.92 -13.19
C GLY A 53 55.02 -9.83 -12.15
N GLU A 54 54.73 -8.61 -11.69
CA GLU A 54 53.61 -8.27 -10.79
C GLU A 54 52.25 -8.78 -11.31
N ALA A 55 51.49 -9.47 -10.45
CA ALA A 55 50.07 -9.76 -10.69
C ALA A 55 49.21 -9.46 -9.45
N LYS A 56 48.34 -8.46 -9.64
CA LYS A 56 47.32 -7.94 -8.71
C LYS A 56 46.48 -9.04 -8.05
N SER A 57 46.38 -8.99 -6.72
CA SER A 57 45.47 -9.84 -5.94
C SER A 57 44.00 -9.40 -6.12
N LYS A 58 43.20 -10.29 -6.72
CA LYS A 58 41.74 -10.17 -6.80
C LYS A 58 41.13 -10.46 -5.41
N LYS A 59 40.67 -9.43 -4.71
CA LYS A 59 39.76 -9.57 -3.55
C LYS A 59 38.42 -10.16 -4.01
N LYS A 60 38.16 -11.44 -3.68
CA LYS A 60 36.84 -12.07 -3.76
C LYS A 60 35.88 -11.40 -2.76
N LYS A 61 34.97 -10.55 -3.24
CA LYS A 61 33.80 -10.09 -2.47
C LYS A 61 32.88 -11.29 -2.21
N LYS A 62 32.66 -11.65 -0.94
CA LYS A 62 31.60 -12.58 -0.52
C LYS A 62 30.25 -11.93 -0.82
N ASN A 63 29.54 -12.42 -1.84
CA ASN A 63 28.14 -12.07 -2.06
C ASN A 63 27.29 -12.66 -0.92
N LYS A 64 26.75 -11.82 -0.03
CA LYS A 64 25.60 -12.20 0.81
C LYS A 64 24.46 -12.58 -0.15
N LYS A 65 24.07 -13.86 -0.20
CA LYS A 65 22.84 -14.29 -0.89
C LYS A 65 21.68 -13.50 -0.28
N LYS A 66 21.04 -12.62 -1.07
CA LYS A 66 19.74 -12.02 -0.68
C LYS A 66 18.79 -13.19 -0.39
N LYS A 67 18.26 -13.30 0.84
CA LYS A 67 17.19 -14.27 1.15
C LYS A 67 16.04 -13.99 0.18
N LYS A 68 15.65 -15.01 -0.59
CA LYS A 68 14.54 -14.91 -1.54
C LYS A 68 13.26 -14.67 -0.73
N LEU A 69 12.49 -13.65 -1.08
CA LEU A 69 11.19 -13.40 -0.45
C LEU A 69 10.31 -14.63 -0.71
N THR A 70 9.71 -15.18 0.33
CA THR A 70 8.83 -16.35 0.26
C THR A 70 7.38 -15.90 0.07
N SER A 71 6.57 -16.73 -0.59
CA SER A 71 5.12 -16.51 -0.72
C SER A 71 4.48 -16.23 0.64
N ILE A 72 3.44 -15.39 0.65
CA ILE A 72 2.67 -15.14 1.86
C ILE A 72 2.01 -16.42 2.39
N ASP A 73 1.57 -17.31 1.49
CA ASP A 73 0.95 -18.59 1.85
C ASP A 73 1.90 -19.51 2.62
N SER A 74 3.22 -19.38 2.40
CA SER A 74 4.22 -20.14 3.17
C SER A 74 4.28 -19.70 4.64
N SER A 75 3.80 -18.50 4.97
CA SER A 75 3.69 -18.02 6.35
C SER A 75 2.37 -18.42 7.02
N TYR A 76 1.34 -18.75 6.23
CA TYR A 76 -0.02 -19.09 6.68
C TYR A 76 -0.51 -20.35 5.96
N PRO A 77 0.06 -21.53 6.27
CA PRO A 77 -0.21 -22.77 5.53
C PRO A 77 -1.63 -23.32 5.70
N ASP A 78 -2.36 -22.86 6.71
CA ASP A 78 -3.77 -23.16 6.96
C ASP A 78 -4.73 -22.28 6.13
N GLY A 79 -4.20 -21.27 5.43
CA GLY A 79 -5.00 -20.31 4.67
C GLY A 79 -5.77 -19.31 5.54
N VAL A 80 -5.39 -19.17 6.81
CA VAL A 80 -5.99 -18.19 7.73
C VAL A 80 -5.03 -17.00 7.89
N PHE A 81 -5.42 -15.86 7.35
CA PHE A 81 -4.63 -14.64 7.37
C PHE A 81 -5.03 -13.74 8.56
N PRO A 82 -4.11 -12.88 9.05
CA PRO A 82 -4.38 -12.00 10.17
C PRO A 82 -5.51 -11.02 9.85
N GLU A 83 -6.46 -10.93 10.77
CA GLU A 83 -7.53 -9.91 10.74
C GLU A 83 -6.92 -8.51 10.92
N GLY A 84 -7.63 -7.51 10.42
CA GLY A 84 -7.34 -6.11 10.70
C GLY A 84 -7.81 -5.67 12.09
N GLU A 85 -7.92 -4.35 12.26
CA GLU A 85 -8.45 -3.77 13.49
C GLU A 85 -9.97 -3.80 13.49
N TRP A 86 -10.58 -4.40 14.51
CA TRP A 86 -12.03 -4.39 14.69
C TRP A 86 -12.52 -3.14 15.42
N GLN A 87 -13.54 -2.49 14.88
CA GLN A 87 -14.20 -1.33 15.48
C GLN A 87 -15.72 -1.54 15.53
N GLU A 88 -16.35 -1.09 16.61
CA GLU A 88 -17.81 -1.01 16.70
C GLU A 88 -18.35 0.07 15.74
N TYR A 89 -19.59 -0.09 15.29
CA TYR A 89 -20.23 0.94 14.47
C TYR A 89 -20.60 2.19 15.29
N PRO A 90 -20.47 3.40 14.72
CA PRO A 90 -20.74 4.64 15.46
C PRO A 90 -22.22 4.84 15.79
N LEU A 91 -23.12 4.23 15.01
CA LEU A 91 -24.57 4.36 15.14
C LEU A 91 -25.21 3.10 15.74
N GLU A 92 -24.76 2.64 16.90
CA GLU A 92 -25.52 1.62 17.65
C GLU A 92 -26.74 2.25 18.33
N VAL A 93 -27.82 2.44 17.56
CA VAL A 93 -29.16 2.47 18.14
C VAL A 93 -29.69 1.04 18.06
N ASN A 94 -29.63 0.33 19.19
CA ASN A 94 -30.12 -1.03 19.42
C ASN A 94 -31.62 -1.19 19.09
N SER A 95 -31.99 -1.18 17.81
CA SER A 95 -33.36 -1.41 17.34
C SER A 95 -33.45 -2.53 16.30
N TYR A 96 -32.50 -3.47 16.30
CA TYR A 96 -32.51 -4.59 15.36
C TYR A 96 -33.59 -5.62 15.78
N ARG A 97 -34.31 -6.17 14.79
CA ARG A 97 -35.10 -7.40 14.93
C ARG A 97 -34.22 -8.67 14.83
N THR A 98 -33.00 -8.50 14.34
CA THR A 98 -31.97 -9.49 14.03
C THR A 98 -31.03 -9.67 15.22
N THR A 99 -30.62 -10.89 15.55
CA THR A 99 -29.73 -11.16 16.70
C THR A 99 -28.24 -11.17 16.30
N SER A 100 -27.33 -10.94 17.25
CA SER A 100 -25.88 -11.05 17.00
C SER A 100 -25.44 -12.44 16.51
N GLU A 101 -26.21 -13.50 16.82
CA GLU A 101 -25.93 -14.85 16.31
C GLU A 101 -26.25 -14.98 14.82
N GLU A 102 -27.34 -14.35 14.38
CA GLU A 102 -27.77 -14.32 12.98
C GLU A 102 -26.78 -13.53 12.12
N LEU A 103 -26.33 -12.36 12.59
CA LEU A 103 -25.30 -11.56 11.92
C LEU A 103 -23.98 -12.32 11.80
N ARG A 104 -23.54 -13.01 12.87
CA ARG A 104 -22.36 -13.89 12.83
C ARG A 104 -22.54 -15.07 11.89
N HIS A 105 -23.76 -15.60 11.74
CA HIS A 105 -24.04 -16.65 10.77
C HIS A 105 -23.89 -16.15 9.33
N LEU A 106 -24.45 -14.99 8.99
CA LEU A 106 -24.30 -14.36 7.68
C LEU A 106 -22.83 -14.07 7.37
N ASP A 107 -22.09 -13.54 8.34
CA ASP A 107 -20.68 -13.22 8.18
C ASP A 107 -19.82 -14.46 7.86
N ARG A 108 -20.08 -15.58 8.55
CA ARG A 108 -19.41 -16.86 8.28
C ARG A 108 -19.62 -17.36 6.84
N GLN A 109 -20.72 -17.01 6.18
CA GLN A 109 -20.97 -17.40 4.79
C GLN A 109 -20.04 -16.67 3.80
N LYS A 110 -19.52 -15.48 4.18
CA LYS A 110 -18.58 -14.69 3.37
C LYS A 110 -17.12 -14.91 3.76
N ASN A 111 -16.79 -15.92 4.58
CA ASN A 111 -15.45 -16.08 5.14
C ASN A 111 -14.32 -16.11 4.09
N ASN A 112 -14.52 -16.77 2.93
CA ASN A 112 -13.50 -16.79 1.87
C ASN A 112 -13.20 -15.40 1.32
N HIS A 113 -14.23 -14.57 1.15
CA HIS A 113 -14.10 -13.19 0.69
C HIS A 113 -13.28 -12.34 1.66
N TRP A 114 -13.54 -12.47 2.97
CA TRP A 114 -12.77 -11.78 4.01
C TRP A 114 -11.32 -12.27 4.10
N GLN A 115 -11.08 -13.57 3.93
CA GLN A 115 -9.72 -14.11 3.93
C GLN A 115 -8.89 -13.61 2.74
N ASP A 116 -9.49 -13.41 1.58
CA ASP A 116 -8.80 -12.83 0.42
C ASP A 116 -8.37 -11.37 0.69
N PHE A 117 -9.23 -10.55 1.30
CA PHE A 117 -8.86 -9.21 1.75
C PHE A 117 -7.74 -9.24 2.80
N ARG A 118 -7.84 -10.11 3.80
CA ARG A 118 -6.82 -10.25 4.85
C ARG A 118 -5.47 -10.69 4.29
N LYS A 119 -5.46 -11.60 3.29
CA LYS A 119 -4.27 -11.98 2.54
C LYS A 119 -3.67 -10.78 1.81
N GLY A 120 -4.49 -10.04 1.05
CA GLY A 120 -4.07 -8.82 0.36
C GLY A 120 -3.48 -7.77 1.31
N ALA A 121 -4.12 -7.57 2.46
CA ALA A 121 -3.71 -6.62 3.49
C ALA A 121 -2.41 -7.02 4.16
N GLU A 122 -2.20 -8.32 4.41
CA GLU A 122 -0.95 -8.82 4.99
C GLU A 122 0.22 -8.67 4.00
N ILE A 123 0.00 -8.93 2.71
CA ILE A 123 0.98 -8.61 1.66
C ILE A 123 1.29 -7.11 1.70
N HIS A 124 0.25 -6.27 1.73
CA HIS A 124 0.38 -4.81 1.77
C HIS A 124 1.21 -4.34 2.97
N ARG A 125 0.91 -4.83 4.19
CA ARG A 125 1.67 -4.55 5.43
C ARG A 125 3.15 -4.89 5.29
N ARG A 126 3.49 -6.07 4.75
CA ARG A 126 4.89 -6.48 4.58
C ARG A 126 5.61 -5.65 3.51
N VAL A 127 4.91 -5.31 2.43
CA VAL A 127 5.46 -4.51 1.34
C VAL A 127 5.72 -3.08 1.81
N ARG A 128 4.76 -2.43 2.48
CA ARG A 128 4.94 -1.06 2.96
C ARG A 128 5.99 -0.94 4.06
N HIS A 129 6.10 -1.94 4.95
CA HIS A 129 7.19 -2.01 5.94
C HIS A 129 8.56 -2.04 5.25
N LYS A 130 8.70 -2.85 4.18
CA LYS A 130 9.91 -2.88 3.36
C LYS A 130 10.15 -1.57 2.61
N ALA A 131 9.10 -0.94 2.09
CA ALA A 131 9.17 0.35 1.42
C ALA A 131 9.70 1.43 2.36
N LYS A 132 9.08 1.63 3.52
CA LYS A 132 9.50 2.60 4.56
C LYS A 132 10.97 2.40 4.99
N SER A 133 11.37 1.14 5.18
CA SER A 133 12.74 0.84 5.61
C SER A 133 13.80 0.98 4.50
N SER A 134 13.42 0.95 3.22
CA SER A 134 14.36 0.90 2.09
C SER A 134 14.43 2.19 1.26
N ILE A 135 13.32 2.93 1.13
CA ILE A 135 13.25 4.13 0.29
C ILE A 135 14.11 5.24 0.92
N ARG A 136 15.00 5.84 0.13
CA ARG A 136 15.88 6.94 0.57
C ARG A 136 16.00 8.00 -0.52
N PRO A 137 16.28 9.27 -0.16
CA PRO A 137 16.63 10.29 -1.14
C PRO A 137 17.79 9.83 -2.03
N GLY A 138 17.74 10.18 -3.30
CA GLY A 138 18.68 9.75 -4.33
C GLY A 138 18.23 8.53 -5.14
N MET A 139 17.18 7.82 -4.71
CA MET A 139 16.56 6.77 -5.53
C MET A 139 15.71 7.40 -6.65
N THR A 140 15.76 6.81 -7.83
CA THR A 140 14.82 7.15 -8.91
C THR A 140 13.42 6.64 -8.58
N MET A 141 12.39 7.33 -9.08
CA MET A 141 11.01 6.87 -8.89
C MET A 141 10.79 5.47 -9.46
N THR A 142 11.49 5.13 -10.55
CA THR A 142 11.44 3.80 -11.17
C THR A 142 12.01 2.71 -10.25
N GLU A 143 13.11 2.98 -9.55
CA GLU A 143 13.67 2.04 -8.56
C GLU A 143 12.70 1.80 -7.40
N ILE A 144 12.04 2.86 -6.92
CA ILE A 144 11.06 2.77 -5.84
C ILE A 144 9.83 1.97 -6.29
N ALA A 145 9.28 2.27 -7.47
CA ALA A 145 8.14 1.54 -8.02
C ALA A 145 8.46 0.04 -8.17
N ASN A 146 9.61 -0.29 -8.79
CA ASN A 146 10.03 -1.68 -8.96
C ASN A 146 10.25 -2.39 -7.62
N LEU A 147 10.82 -1.71 -6.61
CA LEU A 147 11.00 -2.27 -5.27
C LEU A 147 9.67 -2.72 -4.66
N ILE A 148 8.64 -1.88 -4.71
CA ILE A 148 7.31 -2.14 -4.16
C ILE A 148 6.64 -3.27 -4.95
N GLU A 149 6.55 -3.10 -6.27
CA GLU A 149 5.82 -4.01 -7.14
C GLU A 149 6.44 -5.41 -7.20
N ASP A 150 7.77 -5.53 -7.25
CA ASP A 150 8.43 -6.83 -7.20
C ASP A 150 8.24 -7.52 -5.85
N SER A 151 8.10 -6.75 -4.77
CA SER A 151 7.76 -7.30 -3.46
C SER A 151 6.35 -7.86 -3.43
N ILE A 152 5.37 -7.14 -4.01
CA ILE A 152 3.98 -7.62 -4.16
C ILE A 152 3.94 -8.91 -4.98
N ARG A 153 4.55 -8.92 -6.18
CA ARG A 153 4.60 -10.11 -7.04
C ARG A 153 5.25 -11.30 -6.32
N SER A 154 6.30 -11.05 -5.54
CA SER A 154 6.98 -12.11 -4.78
C SER A 154 6.12 -12.67 -3.65
N TYR A 155 5.45 -11.82 -2.87
CA TYR A 155 4.58 -12.31 -1.78
C TYR A 155 3.29 -12.95 -2.31
N ALA A 156 2.68 -12.37 -3.34
CA ALA A 156 1.47 -12.93 -3.96
C ALA A 156 1.76 -14.30 -4.58
N SER A 157 2.91 -14.46 -5.25
CA SER A 157 3.36 -15.73 -5.84
C SER A 157 2.29 -16.46 -6.68
N ALA A 158 1.39 -15.70 -7.32
CA ALA A 158 0.30 -16.26 -8.09
C ALA A 158 0.74 -16.62 -9.52
N ASP A 159 0.17 -17.71 -10.05
CA ASP A 159 0.43 -18.17 -11.42
C ASP A 159 -0.09 -17.19 -12.49
N HIS A 160 -1.04 -16.33 -12.13
CA HIS A 160 -1.64 -15.35 -13.02
C HIS A 160 -1.95 -14.05 -12.29
N HIS A 161 -1.74 -12.91 -12.96
CA HIS A 161 -1.93 -11.59 -12.36
C HIS A 161 -3.35 -11.37 -11.83
N LEU A 162 -4.37 -11.79 -12.58
CA LEU A 162 -5.78 -11.71 -12.16
C LEU A 162 -6.16 -12.57 -10.94
N LYS A 163 -5.32 -13.53 -10.52
CA LYS A 163 -5.59 -14.32 -9.31
C LYS A 163 -5.11 -13.61 -8.05
N ALA A 164 -3.89 -13.07 -8.05
CA ALA A 164 -3.42 -12.19 -6.99
C ALA A 164 -2.21 -11.40 -7.47
N GLY A 165 -2.06 -10.19 -6.95
CA GLY A 165 -0.95 -9.32 -7.32
C GLY A 165 -1.25 -7.86 -7.03
N ILE A 166 -0.78 -7.00 -7.93
CA ILE A 166 -0.92 -5.55 -7.82
C ILE A 166 -2.35 -5.15 -8.17
N GLY A 167 -3.05 -4.47 -7.27
CA GLY A 167 -4.44 -4.04 -7.49
C GLY A 167 -4.56 -2.86 -8.45
N PHE A 168 -3.60 -1.94 -8.40
CA PHE A 168 -3.44 -0.79 -9.29
C PHE A 168 -1.98 -0.30 -9.24
N PRO A 169 -1.51 0.51 -10.22
CA PRO A 169 -0.11 0.91 -10.29
C PRO A 169 0.36 1.66 -9.04
N THR A 170 1.60 1.40 -8.60
CA THR A 170 2.15 2.08 -7.42
C THR A 170 2.23 3.58 -7.61
N GLY A 171 1.39 4.33 -6.88
CA GLY A 171 1.38 5.78 -6.86
C GLY A 171 2.56 6.31 -6.03
N LEU A 172 3.32 7.24 -6.61
CA LEU A 172 4.53 7.83 -6.02
C LEU A 172 4.54 9.36 -6.15
N SER A 173 3.37 9.97 -6.02
CA SER A 173 3.15 11.39 -6.28
C SER A 173 3.97 12.28 -5.34
N LEU A 174 4.67 13.28 -5.89
CA LEU A 174 5.56 14.17 -5.15
C LEU A 174 4.96 15.57 -4.95
N ASN A 175 5.09 16.12 -3.75
CA ASN A 175 4.81 17.52 -3.42
C ASN A 175 3.38 17.95 -3.79
N HIS A 176 3.22 18.93 -4.67
CA HIS A 176 1.92 19.41 -5.19
C HIS A 176 1.13 18.39 -6.02
N VAL A 177 1.74 17.29 -6.48
CA VAL A 177 1.03 16.19 -7.14
C VAL A 177 0.42 15.32 -6.04
N ALA A 178 -0.91 15.22 -5.97
CA ALA A 178 -1.61 14.48 -4.93
C ALA A 178 -1.69 12.99 -5.24
N ALA A 179 -2.15 12.62 -6.44
CA ALA A 179 -2.46 11.25 -6.83
C ALA A 179 -2.11 10.94 -8.31
N HIS A 180 -2.16 9.66 -8.67
CA HIS A 180 -2.06 9.14 -10.04
C HIS A 180 -0.75 9.41 -10.79
N TYR A 181 0.35 9.67 -10.08
CA TYR A 181 1.69 9.66 -10.69
C TYR A 181 2.42 8.35 -10.38
N THR A 182 2.86 7.66 -11.44
CA THR A 182 3.86 6.60 -11.39
C THR A 182 4.80 6.81 -12.58
N PRO A 183 6.11 6.49 -12.47
CA PRO A 183 7.04 6.75 -13.56
C PRO A 183 6.68 5.96 -14.83
N ASN A 184 6.77 6.59 -15.99
CA ASN A 184 6.79 5.91 -17.28
C ASN A 184 8.22 5.47 -17.64
N ALA A 185 8.37 4.65 -18.69
CA ALA A 185 9.70 4.29 -19.19
C ALA A 185 10.52 5.54 -19.56
N GLY A 186 11.74 5.63 -19.04
CA GLY A 186 12.63 6.77 -19.26
C GLY A 186 12.47 7.95 -18.29
N ASP A 187 11.56 7.84 -17.32
CA ASP A 187 11.45 8.81 -16.23
C ASP A 187 12.78 8.90 -15.44
N LYS A 188 13.23 10.14 -15.21
CA LYS A 188 14.49 10.48 -14.54
C LYS A 188 14.28 11.21 -13.21
N VAL A 189 13.04 11.31 -12.73
CA VAL A 189 12.74 11.93 -11.44
C VAL A 189 13.43 11.11 -10.34
N VAL A 190 14.07 11.85 -9.43
CA VAL A 190 14.79 11.33 -8.28
C VAL A 190 14.15 11.91 -7.03
N LEU A 191 13.91 11.06 -6.05
CA LEU A 191 13.39 11.45 -4.74
C LEU A 191 14.43 12.29 -4.00
N ASN A 192 14.04 13.48 -3.54
CA ASN A 192 14.89 14.38 -2.77
C ASN A 192 14.54 14.32 -1.27
N TYR A 193 15.42 14.88 -0.43
CA TYR A 193 15.22 14.92 1.00
C TYR A 193 13.98 15.74 1.40
N GLU A 194 13.74 16.85 0.70
CA GLU A 194 12.65 17.78 1.00
C GLU A 194 11.31 17.40 0.34
N ASP A 195 11.25 16.28 -0.38
CA ASP A 195 10.04 15.86 -1.08
C ASP A 195 9.02 15.25 -0.11
N VAL A 196 7.74 15.58 -0.33
CA VAL A 196 6.59 14.94 0.32
C VAL A 196 6.00 13.92 -0.66
N MET A 197 6.31 12.65 -0.44
CA MET A 197 5.92 11.57 -1.37
C MET A 197 4.73 10.79 -0.82
N LYS A 198 3.64 10.72 -1.57
CA LYS A 198 2.57 9.75 -1.31
C LYS A 198 2.99 8.41 -1.89
N VAL A 199 2.93 7.36 -1.08
CA VAL A 199 3.17 5.99 -1.50
C VAL A 199 1.85 5.25 -1.39
N ASP A 200 1.26 4.99 -2.55
CA ASP A 200 -0.07 4.45 -2.71
C ASP A 200 0.01 3.07 -3.40
N ILE A 201 -0.50 2.04 -2.73
CA ILE A 201 -0.21 0.65 -3.07
C ILE A 201 -1.49 -0.18 -3.09
N GLY A 202 -1.87 -0.64 -4.28
CA GLY A 202 -2.92 -1.63 -4.44
C GLY A 202 -2.41 -3.06 -4.36
N VAL A 203 -3.06 -3.91 -3.57
CA VAL A 203 -2.87 -5.37 -3.62
C VAL A 203 -4.23 -6.05 -3.76
N HIS A 204 -4.34 -7.05 -4.61
CA HIS A 204 -5.59 -7.81 -4.73
C HIS A 204 -5.37 -9.33 -4.64
N VAL A 205 -6.40 -10.02 -4.19
CA VAL A 205 -6.55 -11.48 -4.24
C VAL A 205 -7.94 -11.80 -4.75
N ASN A 206 -8.04 -12.58 -5.83
CA ASN A 206 -9.27 -12.90 -6.56
C ASN A 206 -10.14 -11.68 -6.92
N GLY A 207 -9.47 -10.53 -7.11
CA GLY A 207 -10.13 -9.26 -7.45
C GLY A 207 -10.61 -8.44 -6.24
N HIS A 208 -10.46 -8.93 -5.02
CA HIS A 208 -10.72 -8.18 -3.80
C HIS A 208 -9.51 -7.29 -3.50
N ILE A 209 -9.67 -5.98 -3.71
CA ILE A 209 -8.56 -5.01 -3.70
C ILE A 209 -8.43 -4.36 -2.32
N VAL A 210 -7.25 -4.48 -1.74
CA VAL A 210 -6.81 -3.64 -0.62
C VAL A 210 -6.15 -2.41 -1.21
N ASP A 211 -6.81 -1.28 -0.98
CA ASP A 211 -6.36 0.07 -1.25
C ASP A 211 -5.87 0.74 0.04
N SER A 212 -4.62 1.19 0.04
CA SER A 212 -4.02 1.82 1.21
C SER A 212 -2.74 2.57 0.86
N ALA A 213 -2.64 3.76 1.44
CA ALA A 213 -1.58 4.70 1.15
C ALA A 213 -1.04 5.34 2.43
N PHE A 214 0.19 5.81 2.35
CA PHE A 214 0.82 6.62 3.38
C PHE A 214 1.72 7.68 2.74
N THR A 215 1.96 8.76 3.47
CA THR A 215 2.94 9.77 3.06
C THR A 215 4.30 9.48 3.70
N LEU A 216 5.36 9.58 2.90
CA LEU A 216 6.75 9.46 3.32
C LEU A 216 7.47 10.80 3.13
N THR A 217 8.09 11.27 4.21
CA THR A 217 8.97 12.44 4.26
C THR A 217 10.28 12.06 4.92
N PHE A 218 11.34 12.84 4.65
CA PHE A 218 12.61 12.74 5.38
C PHE A 218 12.92 14.02 6.18
N ASP A 219 12.11 15.05 5.99
CA ASP A 219 12.22 16.34 6.64
C ASP A 219 11.04 16.52 7.59
N ASP A 220 11.32 16.55 8.88
CA ASP A 220 10.32 16.62 9.97
C ASP A 220 9.51 17.93 9.92
N LYS A 221 9.94 18.93 9.13
CA LYS A 221 9.15 20.17 8.94
C LYS A 221 7.75 19.92 8.38
N TYR A 222 7.48 18.76 7.81
CA TYR A 222 6.16 18.38 7.28
C TYR A 222 5.32 17.55 8.25
N ASP A 223 5.80 17.24 9.46
CA ASP A 223 5.10 16.35 10.39
C ASP A 223 3.69 16.84 10.74
N SER A 224 3.49 18.15 10.90
CA SER A 224 2.15 18.71 11.16
C SER A 224 1.17 18.42 10.01
N LEU A 225 1.63 18.49 8.76
CA LEU A 225 0.83 18.16 7.58
C LEU A 225 0.48 16.66 7.57
N LEU A 226 1.44 15.79 7.88
CA LEU A 226 1.20 14.34 7.93
C LEU A 226 0.24 13.97 9.05
N ASN A 227 0.39 14.57 10.23
CA ASN A 227 -0.50 14.34 11.37
C ASN A 227 -1.93 14.81 11.07
N ALA A 228 -2.11 15.99 10.46
CA ALA A 228 -3.42 16.48 10.03
C ALA A 228 -4.15 15.47 9.14
N VAL A 229 -3.47 14.97 8.11
CA VAL A 229 -4.06 14.02 7.15
C VAL A 229 -4.28 12.65 7.77
N LYS A 230 -3.37 12.19 8.63
CA LYS A 230 -3.52 10.91 9.33
C LYS A 230 -4.71 10.94 10.30
N ASP A 231 -4.86 12.02 11.07
CA ASP A 231 -5.96 12.18 12.02
C ASP A 231 -7.31 12.38 11.31
N ALA A 232 -7.32 13.14 10.20
CA ALA A 232 -8.50 13.27 9.35
C ALA A 232 -8.93 11.92 8.73
N THR A 233 -7.97 11.12 8.25
CA THR A 233 -8.23 9.77 7.73
C THR A 233 -8.78 8.85 8.81
N ASN A 234 -8.17 8.84 10.00
CA ASN A 234 -8.65 8.04 11.12
C ASN A 234 -10.03 8.49 11.62
N THR A 235 -10.34 9.78 11.52
CA THR A 235 -11.68 10.31 11.76
C THR A 235 -12.66 9.77 10.74
N GLY A 236 -12.34 9.83 9.44
CA GLY A 236 -13.16 9.22 8.39
C GLY A 236 -13.39 7.72 8.62
N VAL A 237 -12.35 6.99 8.99
CA VAL A 237 -12.44 5.56 9.33
C VAL A 237 -13.36 5.34 10.51
N LYS A 238 -13.21 6.11 11.59
CA LYS A 238 -14.04 6.01 12.81
C LYS A 238 -15.51 6.27 12.51
N GLU A 239 -15.80 7.35 11.76
CA GLU A 239 -17.16 7.77 11.43
C GLU A 239 -17.83 6.88 10.36
N ALA A 240 -17.06 6.14 9.56
CA ALA A 240 -17.61 5.21 8.58
C ALA A 240 -18.36 4.04 9.25
N GLY A 241 -19.49 3.63 8.67
CA GLY A 241 -20.28 2.53 9.19
C GLY A 241 -21.57 2.31 8.42
N ILE A 242 -22.19 1.15 8.63
CA ILE A 242 -23.50 0.85 8.03
C ILE A 242 -24.49 1.96 8.40
N ASP A 243 -25.31 2.36 7.43
CA ASP A 243 -26.31 3.43 7.53
C ASP A 243 -25.78 4.86 7.70
N VAL A 244 -24.46 5.06 7.79
CA VAL A 244 -23.83 6.39 7.85
C VAL A 244 -23.93 7.05 6.47
N ARG A 245 -24.29 8.35 6.46
CA ARG A 245 -24.35 9.16 5.23
C ARG A 245 -22.95 9.59 4.83
N LEU A 246 -22.63 9.47 3.55
CA LEU A 246 -21.31 9.83 3.00
C LEU A 246 -20.97 11.32 3.26
N ASN A 247 -21.94 12.23 3.15
CA ASN A 247 -21.75 13.65 3.49
C ASN A 247 -21.29 13.89 4.94
N ASP A 248 -21.76 13.10 5.91
CA ASP A 248 -21.43 13.30 7.32
C ASP A 248 -19.97 12.94 7.60
N ILE A 249 -19.46 11.90 6.93
CA ILE A 249 -18.05 11.52 6.97
C ILE A 249 -17.20 12.68 6.43
N GLY A 250 -17.58 13.26 5.30
CA GLY A 250 -16.88 14.41 4.72
C GLY A 250 -16.88 15.65 5.62
N ALA A 251 -17.97 15.89 6.35
CA ALA A 251 -18.02 16.98 7.34
C ALA A 251 -17.04 16.75 8.49
N ALA A 252 -17.01 15.55 9.07
CA ALA A 252 -16.12 15.21 10.19
C ALA A 252 -14.64 15.22 9.76
N VAL A 253 -14.34 14.69 8.57
CA VAL A 253 -13.00 14.71 7.98
C VAL A 253 -12.51 16.15 7.80
N GLN A 254 -13.36 17.03 7.22
CA GLN A 254 -12.98 18.43 7.01
C GLN A 254 -12.74 19.17 8.33
N GLU A 255 -13.61 18.97 9.33
CA GLU A 255 -13.47 19.58 10.65
C GLU A 255 -12.11 19.28 11.28
N VAL A 256 -11.69 18.01 11.25
CA VAL A 256 -10.40 17.59 11.79
C VAL A 256 -9.24 18.05 10.92
N MET A 257 -9.32 17.94 9.60
CA MET A 257 -8.23 18.36 8.71
C MET A 257 -7.93 19.86 8.86
N GLU A 258 -8.98 20.69 8.84
CA GLU A 258 -8.86 22.15 8.81
C GLU A 258 -8.62 22.75 10.22
N SER A 259 -8.54 21.92 11.28
CA SER A 259 -8.07 22.35 12.60
C SER A 259 -6.54 22.41 12.72
N TYR A 260 -5.80 21.95 11.71
CA TYR A 260 -4.34 21.93 11.71
C TYR A 260 -3.75 23.03 10.82
N GLU A 261 -2.53 23.43 11.17
CA GLU A 261 -1.72 24.35 10.38
C GLU A 261 -0.28 23.85 10.27
N LEU A 262 0.40 24.28 9.21
CA LEU A 262 1.80 23.99 8.94
C LEU A 262 2.59 25.29 8.89
N GLU A 263 3.65 25.40 9.69
CA GLU A 263 4.60 26.51 9.60
C GLU A 263 5.80 26.13 8.74
N LEU A 264 6.02 26.85 7.63
CA LEU A 264 7.20 26.68 6.78
C LEU A 264 7.84 28.03 6.51
N ASN A 265 9.15 28.13 6.80
CA ASN A 265 9.96 29.32 6.52
C ASN A 265 9.35 30.62 7.09
N GLY A 266 8.81 30.57 8.30
CA GLY A 266 8.17 31.72 8.97
C GLY A 266 6.81 32.12 8.39
N LYS A 267 6.18 31.25 7.59
CA LYS A 267 4.82 31.42 7.08
C LYS A 267 3.94 30.25 7.49
N THR A 268 2.78 30.57 8.05
CA THR A 268 1.75 29.60 8.42
C THR A 268 0.83 29.32 7.24
N TYR A 269 0.54 28.04 7.01
CA TYR A 269 -0.37 27.54 6.00
C TYR A 269 -1.48 26.72 6.69
N PRO A 270 -2.76 27.08 6.56
CA PRO A 270 -3.83 26.19 6.99
C PRO A 270 -3.80 24.93 6.12
N VAL A 271 -3.98 23.75 6.73
CA VAL A 271 -4.13 22.51 5.98
C VAL A 271 -5.56 22.44 5.44
N LYS A 272 -5.71 22.27 4.13
CA LYS A 272 -7.02 22.21 3.48
C LYS A 272 -7.27 20.83 2.90
N CYS A 273 -8.49 20.33 3.02
CA CYS A 273 -8.93 19.20 2.23
C CYS A 273 -8.82 19.51 0.72
N ILE A 274 -8.33 18.55 -0.06
CA ILE A 274 -8.44 18.61 -1.53
C ILE A 274 -9.87 18.25 -1.93
N ARG A 275 -10.75 19.24 -1.99
CA ARG A 275 -12.22 19.08 -2.06
C ARG A 275 -12.78 18.33 -3.28
N ASN A 276 -11.95 18.01 -4.27
CA ASN A 276 -12.32 17.23 -5.44
C ASN A 276 -11.57 15.89 -5.55
N LEU A 277 -10.99 15.43 -4.45
CA LEU A 277 -10.57 14.04 -4.21
C LEU A 277 -11.41 13.45 -3.09
N ASN A 278 -11.69 12.16 -3.17
CA ASN A 278 -12.64 11.46 -2.31
C ASN A 278 -12.15 10.04 -2.12
N GLY A 279 -12.49 9.39 -1.00
CA GLY A 279 -12.49 7.93 -0.95
C GLY A 279 -13.63 7.33 -1.79
N HIS A 280 -13.76 6.02 -1.77
CA HIS A 280 -14.69 5.32 -2.66
C HIS A 280 -15.06 3.92 -2.16
N ASN A 281 -16.17 3.38 -2.67
CA ASN A 281 -16.43 1.94 -2.52
C ASN A 281 -15.61 1.13 -3.52
N ILE A 282 -15.22 -0.07 -3.10
CA ILE A 282 -14.45 -1.04 -3.89
C ILE A 282 -15.36 -2.22 -4.21
N GLY A 283 -15.30 -2.69 -5.44
CA GLY A 283 -15.98 -3.90 -5.91
C GLY A 283 -14.99 -4.94 -6.42
N ASP A 284 -15.49 -6.12 -6.76
CA ASP A 284 -14.65 -7.19 -7.29
C ASP A 284 -14.03 -6.77 -8.63
N TYR A 285 -12.69 -6.74 -8.67
CA TYR A 285 -11.88 -6.26 -9.80
C TYR A 285 -12.13 -4.79 -10.20
N ILE A 286 -12.85 -4.02 -9.37
CA ILE A 286 -13.27 -2.65 -9.68
C ILE A 286 -12.85 -1.75 -8.51
N ILE A 287 -11.83 -0.92 -8.74
CA ILE A 287 -11.33 -0.01 -7.70
C ILE A 287 -12.37 1.03 -7.29
N HIS A 288 -13.11 1.59 -8.25
CA HIS A 288 -14.20 2.56 -8.03
C HIS A 288 -15.56 1.95 -8.39
N SER A 289 -16.35 1.54 -7.39
CA SER A 289 -17.62 0.81 -7.59
C SER A 289 -18.88 1.70 -7.50
N GLY A 290 -18.70 3.03 -7.65
CA GLY A 290 -19.79 4.00 -7.88
C GLY A 290 -20.17 4.92 -6.72
N LYS A 291 -19.85 4.58 -5.46
CA LYS A 291 -20.01 5.50 -4.31
C LYS A 291 -18.70 6.21 -4.03
N THR A 292 -18.78 7.50 -3.72
CA THR A 292 -17.62 8.33 -3.34
C THR A 292 -17.78 8.80 -1.90
N VAL A 293 -16.76 8.61 -1.08
CA VAL A 293 -16.67 9.09 0.30
C VAL A 293 -16.05 10.48 0.28
N PRO A 294 -16.82 11.56 0.37
CA PRO A 294 -16.26 12.89 0.24
C PRO A 294 -15.40 13.24 1.47
N ILE A 295 -14.42 14.12 1.30
CA ILE A 295 -13.56 14.63 2.39
C ILE A 295 -13.91 16.08 2.79
N VAL A 296 -14.99 16.59 2.21
CA VAL A 296 -15.71 17.83 2.56
C VAL A 296 -17.21 17.56 2.40
N PRO A 297 -18.12 18.22 3.14
CA PRO A 297 -19.54 18.02 2.96
C PRO A 297 -19.96 18.52 1.57
N ASN A 298 -20.69 17.68 0.83
CA ASN A 298 -21.10 17.93 -0.57
C ASN A 298 -22.61 17.76 -0.80
N GLY A 299 -23.38 17.43 0.25
CA GLY A 299 -24.82 17.19 0.19
C GLY A 299 -25.23 15.78 -0.25
N ASP A 300 -24.29 14.86 -0.46
CA ASP A 300 -24.61 13.46 -0.79
C ASP A 300 -25.13 12.69 0.43
N MET A 301 -26.44 12.40 0.41
CA MET A 301 -27.13 11.69 1.48
C MET A 301 -27.12 10.16 1.30
N THR A 302 -26.41 9.65 0.29
CA THR A 302 -26.17 8.22 0.09
C THR A 302 -25.54 7.62 1.34
N LYS A 303 -25.93 6.40 1.67
CA LYS A 303 -25.46 5.69 2.86
C LYS A 303 -24.51 4.55 2.50
N MET A 304 -23.61 4.22 3.42
CA MET A 304 -22.87 2.97 3.39
C MET A 304 -23.80 1.80 3.77
N GLU A 305 -23.61 0.66 3.12
CA GLU A 305 -24.44 -0.53 3.25
C GLU A 305 -23.64 -1.72 3.78
N GLU A 306 -24.34 -2.68 4.41
CA GLU A 306 -23.75 -3.92 4.90
C GLU A 306 -23.05 -4.70 3.78
N GLY A 307 -21.84 -5.19 4.05
CA GLY A 307 -21.05 -5.99 3.14
C GLY A 307 -20.31 -5.22 2.07
N GLU A 308 -20.44 -3.88 2.03
CA GLU A 308 -19.60 -3.04 1.18
C GLU A 308 -18.17 -2.96 1.70
N THR A 309 -17.24 -2.68 0.78
CA THR A 309 -15.84 -2.38 1.05
C THR A 309 -15.58 -0.94 0.64
N PHE A 310 -14.82 -0.20 1.45
CA PHE A 310 -14.47 1.18 1.15
C PHE A 310 -12.98 1.45 1.32
N ALA A 311 -12.42 2.21 0.39
CA ALA A 311 -11.23 3.02 0.57
C ALA A 311 -11.62 4.30 1.31
N ILE A 312 -11.10 4.48 2.52
CA ILE A 312 -11.20 5.73 3.26
C ILE A 312 -9.85 6.43 3.16
N GLU A 313 -9.77 7.37 2.22
CA GLU A 313 -8.60 8.19 1.98
C GLU A 313 -8.92 9.67 2.19
N THR A 314 -7.91 10.41 2.65
CA THR A 314 -7.99 11.86 2.73
C THR A 314 -6.73 12.52 2.23
N PHE A 315 -6.88 13.73 1.69
CA PHE A 315 -5.79 14.50 1.12
C PHE A 315 -5.77 15.90 1.71
N GLY A 316 -4.68 16.24 2.40
CA GLY A 316 -4.41 17.59 2.90
C GLY A 316 -3.47 18.33 1.96
N SER A 317 -3.70 19.63 1.78
CA SER A 317 -2.90 20.51 0.92
C SER A 317 -2.62 21.84 1.59
N THR A 318 -1.41 22.38 1.39
CA THR A 318 -1.07 23.77 1.71
C THR A 318 -1.43 24.75 0.59
N GLY A 319 -1.95 24.25 -0.53
CA GLY A 319 -2.29 25.00 -1.74
C GLY A 319 -3.73 25.51 -1.78
N ASN A 320 -4.37 25.30 -2.93
CA ASN A 320 -5.76 25.73 -3.16
C ASN A 320 -6.79 24.71 -2.68
N GLY A 321 -6.35 23.51 -2.28
CA GLY A 321 -7.25 22.43 -1.88
C GLY A 321 -8.13 21.97 -3.05
N ILE A 322 -7.58 21.98 -4.26
CA ILE A 322 -8.23 21.51 -5.48
C ILE A 322 -7.16 21.02 -6.44
N VAL A 323 -7.37 19.86 -7.06
CA VAL A 323 -6.44 19.28 -8.02
C VAL A 323 -6.98 19.36 -9.45
N LEU A 324 -6.08 19.47 -10.41
CA LEU A 324 -6.36 19.40 -11.83
C LEU A 324 -5.51 18.30 -12.47
N SER A 325 -6.03 17.67 -13.52
CA SER A 325 -5.27 16.74 -14.32
C SER A 325 -4.12 17.45 -15.05
N GLN A 326 -2.88 17.08 -14.75
CA GLN A 326 -1.70 17.67 -15.38
C GLN A 326 -0.54 16.68 -15.45
N GLY A 327 0.23 16.73 -16.54
CA GLY A 327 1.44 15.93 -16.73
C GLY A 327 1.22 14.77 -17.69
N GLU A 328 2.23 13.90 -17.79
CA GLU A 328 2.13 12.73 -18.64
C GLU A 328 1.30 11.64 -17.96
N CYS A 329 0.24 11.16 -18.64
CA CYS A 329 -0.57 10.07 -18.12
C CYS A 329 0.22 8.77 -18.06
N SER A 330 0.05 8.05 -16.95
CA SER A 330 0.70 6.76 -16.69
C SER A 330 -0.32 5.67 -16.36
N HIS A 331 -1.42 6.01 -15.68
CA HIS A 331 -2.45 5.09 -15.22
C HIS A 331 -3.60 4.98 -16.23
N TYR A 332 -4.10 3.75 -16.38
CA TYR A 332 -5.20 3.42 -17.29
C TYR A 332 -6.04 2.30 -16.67
N ALA A 333 -7.34 2.25 -16.96
CA ALA A 333 -8.19 1.12 -16.61
C ALA A 333 -9.17 0.83 -17.75
N MET A 334 -9.61 -0.42 -17.89
CA MET A 334 -10.67 -0.74 -18.84
C MET A 334 -12.02 -0.29 -18.30
N ASN A 335 -12.84 0.34 -19.14
CA ASN A 335 -14.21 0.68 -18.77
C ASN A 335 -15.05 -0.60 -18.65
N LYS A 336 -15.93 -0.65 -17.65
CA LYS A 336 -16.78 -1.82 -17.40
C LYS A 336 -17.67 -2.13 -18.62
N GLY A 337 -17.63 -3.37 -19.10
CA GLY A 337 -18.43 -3.81 -20.25
C GLY A 337 -17.87 -3.36 -21.61
N ALA A 338 -16.64 -2.83 -21.63
CA ALA A 338 -16.01 -2.29 -22.83
C ALA A 338 -15.07 -3.29 -23.53
N GLU A 339 -15.10 -4.57 -23.14
CA GLU A 339 -14.20 -5.62 -23.63
C GLU A 339 -14.36 -5.86 -25.14
N ASN A 340 -15.59 -5.62 -25.65
CA ASN A 340 -15.96 -5.80 -27.05
C ASN A 340 -16.11 -4.47 -27.81
N THR A 341 -15.51 -3.39 -27.30
CA THR A 341 -15.58 -2.07 -27.93
C THR A 341 -15.01 -2.11 -29.35
N ARG A 342 -15.79 -1.61 -30.32
CA ARG A 342 -15.38 -1.59 -31.72
C ARG A 342 -14.30 -0.54 -31.94
N VAL A 343 -13.10 -1.00 -32.29
CA VAL A 343 -11.98 -0.13 -32.62
C VAL A 343 -11.47 -0.39 -34.05
N PRO A 344 -11.13 0.66 -34.81
CA PRO A 344 -10.87 0.54 -36.26
C PRO A 344 -9.52 -0.11 -36.58
N SER A 345 -8.52 0.01 -35.71
CA SER A 345 -7.17 -0.51 -35.96
C SER A 345 -6.99 -1.93 -35.45
N GLU A 346 -6.38 -2.80 -36.25
CA GLU A 346 -6.02 -4.17 -35.83
C GLU A 346 -5.03 -4.17 -34.66
N ARG A 347 -4.12 -3.19 -34.61
CA ARG A 347 -3.21 -3.01 -33.48
C ARG A 347 -3.96 -2.63 -32.19
N ALA A 348 -5.01 -1.81 -32.30
CA ALA A 348 -5.86 -1.46 -31.17
C ALA A 348 -6.70 -2.64 -30.68
N LYS A 349 -7.27 -3.44 -31.60
CA LYS A 349 -7.97 -4.68 -31.22
C LYS A 349 -7.06 -5.66 -30.50
N GLY A 350 -5.85 -5.89 -31.04
CA GLY A 350 -4.86 -6.74 -30.39
C GLY A 350 -4.47 -6.24 -29.00
N LEU A 351 -4.27 -4.93 -28.84
CA LEU A 351 -4.00 -4.33 -27.53
C LEU A 351 -5.18 -4.46 -26.57
N LEU A 352 -6.43 -4.30 -27.04
CA LEU A 352 -7.62 -4.44 -26.20
C LEU A 352 -7.78 -5.89 -25.69
N SER A 353 -7.61 -6.90 -26.55
CA SER A 353 -7.61 -8.31 -26.15
C SER A 353 -6.53 -8.57 -25.11
N PHE A 354 -5.33 -8.05 -25.36
CA PHE A 354 -4.21 -8.19 -24.45
C PHE A 354 -4.49 -7.56 -23.07
N ILE A 355 -5.06 -6.35 -23.03
CA ILE A 355 -5.45 -5.68 -21.78
C ILE A 355 -6.51 -6.52 -21.04
N ASN A 356 -7.51 -7.01 -21.75
CA ASN A 356 -8.57 -7.83 -21.15
C ASN A 356 -8.01 -9.12 -20.52
N GLU A 357 -7.12 -9.81 -21.22
CA GLU A 357 -6.51 -11.06 -20.75
C GLU A 357 -5.59 -10.86 -19.55
N ASN A 358 -4.85 -9.74 -19.48
CA ASN A 358 -3.82 -9.53 -18.46
C ASN A 358 -4.31 -8.73 -17.25
N PHE A 359 -5.20 -7.76 -17.45
CA PHE A 359 -5.63 -6.80 -16.42
C PHE A 359 -7.14 -6.82 -16.18
N GLY A 360 -7.95 -7.23 -17.17
CA GLY A 360 -9.40 -7.10 -17.08
C GLY A 360 -9.79 -5.66 -16.79
N THR A 361 -10.54 -5.43 -15.71
CA THR A 361 -10.91 -4.10 -15.22
C THR A 361 -9.97 -3.52 -14.17
N LEU A 362 -8.94 -4.25 -13.73
CA LEU A 362 -7.94 -3.71 -12.80
C LEU A 362 -7.15 -2.57 -13.46
N PRO A 363 -6.87 -1.46 -12.75
CA PRO A 363 -5.99 -0.43 -13.25
C PRO A 363 -4.57 -0.95 -13.51
N TRP A 364 -3.93 -0.40 -14.54
CA TRP A 364 -2.59 -0.74 -14.98
C TRP A 364 -1.84 0.51 -15.46
N CYS A 365 -0.52 0.40 -15.68
CA CYS A 365 0.28 1.50 -16.21
C CYS A 365 1.14 1.08 -17.41
N ARG A 366 1.69 2.06 -18.13
CA ARG A 366 2.55 1.83 -19.30
C ARG A 366 3.70 0.88 -19.03
N ARG A 367 4.36 0.99 -17.86
CA ARG A 367 5.45 0.07 -17.46
C ARG A 367 5.00 -1.40 -17.42
N TYR A 368 3.72 -1.68 -17.17
CA TYR A 368 3.22 -3.06 -17.12
C TYR A 368 3.06 -3.63 -18.52
N LEU A 369 2.62 -2.81 -19.48
CA LEU A 369 2.66 -3.17 -20.90
C LEU A 369 4.10 -3.43 -21.36
N ASP A 370 5.04 -2.55 -21.01
CA ASP A 370 6.46 -2.71 -21.35
C ASP A 370 7.03 -4.03 -20.78
N ARG A 371 6.75 -4.32 -19.51
CA ARG A 371 7.20 -5.54 -18.81
C ARG A 371 6.67 -6.82 -19.47
N LEU A 372 5.47 -6.77 -20.05
CA LEU A 372 4.86 -7.89 -20.74
C LEU A 372 5.19 -7.93 -22.25
N GLY A 373 6.15 -7.11 -22.70
CA GLY A 373 6.68 -7.14 -24.05
C GLY A 373 5.86 -6.41 -25.09
N GLN A 374 4.89 -5.58 -24.67
CA GLN A 374 4.20 -4.69 -25.61
C GLN A 374 5.12 -3.54 -26.01
N GLU A 375 5.24 -3.30 -27.31
CA GLU A 375 6.05 -2.21 -27.85
C GLU A 375 5.19 -1.28 -28.71
N LYS A 376 5.61 -0.02 -28.90
CA LYS A 376 4.99 0.95 -29.84
C LYS A 376 3.45 0.99 -29.74
N TYR A 377 2.90 0.87 -28.54
CA TYR A 377 1.46 0.72 -28.30
C TYR A 377 0.73 2.06 -28.12
N LEU A 378 1.45 3.18 -27.89
CA LEU A 378 0.85 4.47 -27.52
C LEU A 378 -0.22 4.98 -28.49
N VAL A 379 -0.03 4.80 -29.80
CA VAL A 379 -1.04 5.20 -30.80
C VAL A 379 -2.30 4.34 -30.69
N ALA A 380 -2.14 3.03 -30.49
CA ALA A 380 -3.24 2.11 -30.28
C ALA A 380 -3.96 2.41 -28.95
N LEU A 381 -3.21 2.67 -27.88
CA LEU A 381 -3.75 3.05 -26.58
C LEU A 381 -4.59 4.33 -26.66
N ASN A 382 -4.10 5.37 -27.34
CA ASN A 382 -4.86 6.60 -27.56
C ASN A 382 -6.16 6.36 -28.35
N GLN A 383 -6.18 5.38 -29.25
CA GLN A 383 -7.41 4.99 -29.95
C GLN A 383 -8.40 4.29 -29.02
N LEU A 384 -7.91 3.43 -28.11
CA LEU A 384 -8.75 2.79 -27.09
C LEU A 384 -9.39 3.81 -26.16
N VAL A 385 -8.61 4.81 -25.72
CA VAL A 385 -9.11 5.91 -24.89
C VAL A 385 -10.19 6.71 -25.61
N ARG A 386 -9.93 7.14 -26.85
CA ARG A 386 -10.93 7.88 -27.65
C ARG A 386 -12.19 7.08 -27.96
N ALA A 387 -12.08 5.75 -28.04
CA ALA A 387 -13.21 4.85 -28.27
C ALA A 387 -14.02 4.57 -26.99
N GLY A 388 -13.55 5.01 -25.82
CA GLY A 388 -14.18 4.71 -24.53
C GLY A 388 -13.96 3.27 -24.06
N ALA A 389 -13.00 2.53 -24.65
CA ALA A 389 -12.65 1.19 -24.20
C ALA A 389 -11.81 1.22 -22.92
N VAL A 390 -10.94 2.22 -22.82
CA VAL A 390 -10.01 2.44 -21.72
C VAL A 390 -10.18 3.88 -21.25
N GLU A 391 -10.07 4.11 -19.95
CA GLU A 391 -10.00 5.44 -19.36
C GLU A 391 -8.56 5.75 -18.96
N ASP A 392 -8.13 7.00 -19.15
CA ASP A 392 -6.83 7.49 -18.75
C ASP A 392 -6.91 8.33 -17.47
N TYR A 393 -6.05 8.04 -16.51
CA TYR A 393 -6.02 8.68 -15.20
C TYR A 393 -4.71 9.47 -15.06
N PRO A 394 -4.65 10.70 -15.59
CA PRO A 394 -3.46 11.54 -15.48
C PRO A 394 -3.20 11.95 -14.02
N PRO A 395 -1.95 12.35 -13.69
CA PRO A 395 -1.62 12.87 -12.36
C PRO A 395 -2.52 14.05 -11.97
N LEU A 396 -2.91 14.08 -10.70
CA LEU A 396 -3.80 15.09 -10.14
C LEU A 396 -2.97 16.06 -9.29
N VAL A 397 -2.92 17.33 -9.69
CA VAL A 397 -1.99 18.33 -9.15
C VAL A 397 -2.69 19.55 -8.56
N ASP A 398 -2.27 19.98 -7.38
CA ASP A 398 -2.58 21.31 -6.83
C ASP A 398 -1.55 22.33 -7.37
N VAL A 399 -1.67 23.59 -6.97
CA VAL A 399 -0.79 24.69 -7.38
C VAL A 399 0.67 24.37 -7.07
N LYS A 400 1.54 24.60 -8.06
CA LYS A 400 2.98 24.38 -7.93
C LYS A 400 3.55 25.15 -6.73
N GLY A 401 4.38 24.47 -5.94
CA GLY A 401 4.96 25.00 -4.71
C GLY A 401 4.15 24.72 -3.44
N SER A 402 2.94 24.16 -3.58
CA SER A 402 2.22 23.55 -2.46
C SER A 402 2.77 22.15 -2.14
N TYR A 403 2.36 21.64 -0.97
CA TYR A 403 2.64 20.30 -0.49
C TYR A 403 1.32 19.59 -0.23
N THR A 404 1.23 18.34 -0.66
CA THR A 404 0.08 17.47 -0.41
C THR A 404 0.52 16.20 0.30
N ALA A 405 -0.31 15.72 1.21
CA ALA A 405 -0.16 14.44 1.91
C ALA A 405 -1.45 13.62 1.82
N GLN A 406 -1.32 12.30 1.89
CA GLN A 406 -2.38 11.29 1.85
C GLN A 406 -2.14 10.22 2.93
N PHE A 407 -3.22 9.76 3.52
CA PHE A 407 -3.31 8.50 4.26
C PHE A 407 -4.59 7.79 3.87
N GLU A 408 -4.58 6.46 3.92
CA GLU A 408 -5.71 5.67 3.48
C GLU A 408 -5.76 4.27 4.08
N HIS A 409 -6.97 3.81 4.37
CA HIS A 409 -7.26 2.42 4.71
C HIS A 409 -8.43 1.84 3.93
N THR A 410 -8.34 0.54 3.65
CA THR A 410 -9.50 -0.28 3.27
C THR A 410 -10.24 -0.71 4.53
N ILE A 411 -11.55 -0.50 4.54
CA ILE A 411 -12.46 -1.01 5.57
C ILE A 411 -13.47 -1.98 4.98
N LEU A 412 -13.82 -3.01 5.76
CA LEU A 412 -14.84 -4.00 5.44
C LEU A 412 -16.03 -3.78 6.38
N LEU A 413 -17.23 -3.63 5.82
CA LEU A 413 -18.44 -3.45 6.61
C LEU A 413 -19.11 -4.80 6.88
N HIS A 414 -18.60 -5.55 7.87
CA HIS A 414 -19.21 -6.83 8.24
C HIS A 414 -20.59 -6.61 8.87
N PRO A 415 -21.50 -7.60 8.82
CA PRO A 415 -22.82 -7.46 9.44
C PRO A 415 -22.79 -7.08 10.93
N HIS A 416 -21.72 -7.42 11.63
CA HIS A 416 -21.62 -7.24 13.08
C HIS A 416 -20.70 -6.10 13.52
N LYS A 417 -19.62 -5.80 12.77
CA LYS A 417 -18.61 -4.79 13.10
C LYS A 417 -17.88 -4.31 11.84
N LYS A 418 -17.12 -3.23 11.96
CA LYS A 418 -16.21 -2.78 10.91
C LYS A 418 -14.82 -3.38 11.14
N GLU A 419 -14.21 -3.92 10.09
CA GLU A 419 -12.80 -4.35 10.09
C GLU A 419 -11.97 -3.34 9.27
N VAL A 420 -11.00 -2.67 9.89
CA VAL A 420 -9.98 -1.88 9.17
C VAL A 420 -8.90 -2.84 8.69
N VAL A 421 -9.19 -3.58 7.62
CA VAL A 421 -8.41 -4.75 7.19
C VAL A 421 -6.94 -4.41 6.89
N SER A 422 -6.69 -3.20 6.37
CA SER A 422 -5.33 -2.74 6.03
C SER A 422 -4.56 -2.12 7.20
N ARG A 423 -5.16 -1.98 8.40
CA ARG A 423 -4.46 -1.46 9.58
C ARG A 423 -3.22 -2.30 9.89
N GLY A 424 -2.19 -1.65 10.41
CA GLY A 424 -1.02 -2.31 11.00
C GLY A 424 -0.36 -1.41 12.04
N ASP A 425 0.77 -1.86 12.59
CA ASP A 425 1.46 -1.15 13.68
C ASP A 425 2.03 0.23 13.28
N ASP A 426 2.01 0.55 11.98
CA ASP A 426 2.69 1.71 11.40
C ASP A 426 1.79 2.91 11.11
N TYR A 427 0.50 2.73 10.80
CA TYR A 427 -0.47 3.83 10.70
C TYR A 427 -1.91 3.36 10.80
#